data_AF-A0A4Q4N2D4-F1
#
_entry.id   AF-A0A4Q4N2D4-F1
#
_cell.length_a   1.000
_cell.length_b   1.000
_cell.length_c   1.000
_cell.angle_alpha   90.00
_cell.angle_beta   90.00
_cell.angle_gamma   90.00
#
_symmetry.space_group_name_H-M   'P 1'
#
loop_
_entity.id
_entity.type
_entity.pdbx_description
1 polymer ?
#
loop_
_entity_poly.entity_id
_entity_poly.type
_entity_poly.pdbx_seq_one_letter_code
_entity_poly.pdbx_strand_id
1 'polypeptide(L)'
;MRGDDLLEDHMDVVLISIELGLAAIVPPYQTEAPTTYFSSTKVQKELLEPFRRTIRDVPNVDISGIVDESLVRSALKDLARDKFDDLDDLIESWRARVAQGTKLCERGNRNGSAHWFKVIKEIMKAVDGPMWTRVVEKGGSPFVGKVAELHYTANLHIVAYFLLWLEEGNRNAIPSIQYAYENVKRGMEAEYWGIEHSWKPSPAQHLHNIFYYAKFSRLSGVLTLIPVAVDTIDQLVELCPSDPEILDEKRKIEAWKRSAGPVDESAFNATMNGLEL
;
A
#
# COMPACT_ATOMS: atom_id res chain seq x y z
N MET A 1 23.11 -45.67 12.17
CA MET A 1 21.88 -45.24 11.45
C MET A 1 21.44 -43.94 12.12
N ARG A 2 21.77 -42.81 11.50
CA ARG A 2 20.88 -41.93 10.68
C ARG A 2 19.89 -41.15 11.57
N GLY A 3 19.75 -39.84 11.49
CA GLY A 3 20.26 -38.89 10.49
C GLY A 3 20.54 -37.53 11.12
N ASP A 4 21.68 -36.98 10.72
CA ASP A 4 21.89 -35.54 10.63
C ASP A 4 20.98 -35.06 9.50
N ASP A 5 19.79 -34.60 9.84
CA ASP A 5 19.01 -33.76 8.94
C ASP A 5 19.64 -32.37 8.98
N LEU A 6 20.64 -32.20 8.12
CA LEU A 6 21.13 -30.92 7.66
C LEU A 6 19.91 -30.13 7.18
N LEU A 7 19.56 -29.08 7.93
CA LEU A 7 18.85 -27.93 7.39
C LEU A 7 19.73 -27.39 6.25
N GLU A 8 19.48 -27.87 5.03
CA GLU A 8 19.90 -27.15 3.83
C GLU A 8 19.17 -25.81 3.90
N ASP A 9 19.87 -24.79 4.40
CA ASP A 9 19.54 -23.40 4.17
C ASP A 9 19.40 -23.26 2.65
N HIS A 10 18.15 -23.24 2.18
CA HIS A 10 17.83 -22.91 0.80
C HIS A 10 18.22 -21.44 0.60
N MET A 11 19.47 -21.23 0.21
CA MET A 11 19.96 -19.96 -0.31
C MET A 11 19.29 -19.75 -1.67
N ASP A 12 18.25 -18.92 -1.70
CA ASP A 12 17.68 -18.40 -2.94
C ASP A 12 18.72 -17.51 -3.62
N VAL A 13 19.55 -18.10 -4.49
CA VAL A 13 20.51 -17.36 -5.30
C VAL A 13 19.79 -16.77 -6.52
N VAL A 14 19.60 -15.45 -6.51
CA VAL A 14 19.10 -14.72 -7.68
C VAL A 14 20.29 -14.33 -8.56
N LEU A 15 20.45 -15.02 -9.70
CA LEU A 15 21.45 -14.65 -10.71
C LEU A 15 20.83 -13.65 -11.69
N ILE A 16 21.44 -12.46 -11.79
CA ILE A 16 21.10 -11.47 -12.83
C ILE A 16 22.32 -11.34 -13.73
N SER A 17 22.20 -11.82 -14.96
CA SER A 17 23.24 -11.69 -15.99
C SER A 17 22.83 -10.65 -17.03
N ILE A 18 23.68 -9.67 -17.27
CA ILE A 18 23.51 -8.71 -18.36
C ILE A 18 24.46 -9.15 -19.49
N GLU A 19 23.93 -9.87 -20.47
CA GLU A 19 24.68 -10.25 -21.65
C GLU A 19 24.64 -9.13 -22.69
N LEU A 20 25.82 -8.64 -23.06
CA LEU A 20 25.97 -7.70 -24.17
C LEU A 20 25.94 -8.51 -25.47
N GLY A 21 24.80 -8.49 -26.17
CA GLY A 21 24.67 -9.14 -27.47
C GLY A 21 25.67 -8.60 -28.51
N LEU A 22 26.01 -9.44 -29.49
CA LEU A 22 27.05 -9.22 -30.51
C LEU A 22 26.81 -8.04 -31.48
N ALA A 23 25.81 -7.20 -31.25
CA ALA A 23 25.62 -5.95 -31.97
C ALA A 23 24.90 -4.94 -31.07
N ALA A 24 25.64 -4.28 -30.19
CA ALA A 24 25.30 -2.90 -29.91
C ALA A 24 25.41 -2.18 -31.26
N ILE A 25 24.25 -1.88 -31.88
CA ILE A 25 24.18 -0.98 -33.02
C ILE A 25 24.70 0.36 -32.48
N VAL A 26 26.01 0.55 -32.62
CA VAL A 26 26.68 1.80 -32.32
C VAL A 26 25.96 2.85 -33.18
N PRO A 27 25.35 3.88 -32.60
CA PRO A 27 24.82 4.99 -33.38
C PRO A 27 25.93 5.47 -34.32
N PRO A 28 25.66 5.75 -35.60
CA PRO A 28 26.70 5.97 -36.63
C PRO A 28 27.68 7.14 -36.34
N TYR A 29 27.48 7.88 -35.25
CA TYR A 29 28.35 8.95 -34.76
C TYR A 29 29.27 8.55 -33.59
N GLN A 30 29.17 7.33 -33.05
CA GLN A 30 30.07 6.83 -32.01
C GLN A 30 31.20 6.02 -32.67
N THR A 31 32.42 6.54 -32.59
CA THR A 31 33.64 5.95 -33.18
C THR A 31 34.35 4.96 -32.26
N GLU A 32 33.83 4.74 -31.06
CA GLU A 32 34.44 3.86 -30.06
C GLU A 32 33.89 2.43 -30.19
N ALA A 33 34.78 1.45 -30.08
CA ALA A 33 34.39 0.04 -30.03
C ALA A 33 33.40 -0.19 -28.85
N PRO A 34 32.39 -1.07 -28.98
CA PRO A 34 31.41 -1.33 -27.93
C PRO A 34 32.04 -1.66 -26.57
N THR A 35 33.17 -2.38 -26.59
CA THR A 35 33.98 -2.69 -25.40
C THR A 35 34.46 -1.44 -24.68
N THR A 36 34.87 -0.39 -25.40
CA THR A 36 35.32 0.87 -24.81
C THR A 36 34.16 1.67 -24.21
N TYR A 37 33.00 1.68 -24.88
CA TYR A 37 31.80 2.38 -24.40
C TYR A 37 31.27 1.79 -23.08
N PHE A 38 31.10 0.46 -23.00
CA PHE A 38 30.65 -0.22 -21.78
C PHE A 38 31.72 -0.28 -20.67
N SER A 39 32.99 -0.10 -21.02
CA SER A 39 34.07 0.07 -20.04
C SER A 39 34.16 1.50 -19.48
N SER A 40 33.40 2.45 -20.02
CA SER A 40 33.39 3.81 -19.49
C SER A 40 32.71 3.85 -18.12
N THR A 41 33.33 4.56 -17.18
CA THR A 41 32.81 4.74 -15.81
C THR A 41 31.39 5.34 -15.81
N LYS A 42 31.07 6.18 -16.81
CA LYS A 42 29.73 6.76 -16.96
C LYS A 42 28.66 5.68 -17.22
N VAL A 43 28.88 4.82 -18.21
CA VAL A 43 27.94 3.76 -18.58
C VAL A 43 27.82 2.73 -17.46
N GLN A 44 28.94 2.35 -16.84
CA GLN A 44 28.93 1.45 -15.67
C GLN A 44 28.12 2.01 -14.50
N LYS A 45 28.26 3.31 -14.23
CA LYS A 45 27.46 3.99 -13.19
C LYS A 45 25.98 3.97 -13.53
N GLU A 46 25.61 4.30 -14.78
CA GLU A 46 24.22 4.27 -15.24
C GLU A 46 23.59 2.87 -15.15
N LEU A 47 24.36 1.81 -15.43
CA LEU A 47 23.90 0.41 -15.31
C LEU A 47 23.73 -0.04 -13.86
N LEU A 48 24.60 0.39 -12.94
CA LEU A 48 24.51 0.04 -11.52
C LEU A 48 23.47 0.85 -10.75
N GLU A 49 23.14 2.06 -11.22
CA GLU A 49 22.28 3.01 -10.51
C GLU A 49 20.90 2.44 -10.12
N PRO A 50 20.18 1.67 -10.97
CA PRO A 50 18.90 1.11 -10.58
C PRO A 50 19.01 0.20 -9.35
N PHE A 51 20.00 -0.70 -9.33
CA PHE A 51 20.26 -1.61 -8.22
C PHE A 51 20.64 -0.84 -6.95
N ARG A 52 21.55 0.12 -7.09
CA ARG A 52 22.00 0.99 -6.00
C ARG A 52 20.88 1.86 -5.41
N ARG A 53 19.81 2.13 -6.15
CA ARG A 53 18.66 2.89 -5.64
C ARG A 53 17.54 2.03 -5.08
N THR A 54 17.34 0.82 -5.61
CA THR A 54 16.14 0.02 -5.29
C THR A 54 16.39 -1.19 -4.41
N ILE A 55 17.61 -1.73 -4.37
CA ILE A 55 17.93 -2.93 -3.62
C ILE A 55 18.69 -2.57 -2.34
N ARG A 56 18.21 -3.08 -1.21
CA ARG A 56 18.72 -2.87 0.15
C ARG A 56 18.64 -4.19 0.92
N ASP A 57 19.33 -4.28 2.06
CA ASP A 57 19.39 -5.49 2.89
C ASP A 57 19.95 -6.73 2.18
N VAL A 58 20.80 -6.54 1.16
CA VAL A 58 21.46 -7.65 0.44
C VAL A 58 22.97 -7.55 0.63
N PRO A 59 23.52 -8.01 1.79
CA PRO A 59 24.95 -7.92 2.07
C PRO A 59 25.79 -8.91 1.23
N ASN A 60 25.17 -9.97 0.72
CA ASN A 60 25.83 -11.05 0.00
C ASN A 60 25.61 -10.91 -1.51
N VAL A 61 26.20 -9.89 -2.12
CA VAL A 61 26.17 -9.67 -3.58
C VAL A 61 27.59 -9.81 -4.14
N ASP A 62 27.71 -10.53 -5.25
CA ASP A 62 28.91 -10.51 -6.09
C ASP A 62 28.64 -9.70 -7.36
N ILE A 63 29.58 -8.82 -7.72
CA ILE A 63 29.54 -8.05 -8.97
C ILE A 63 30.87 -8.32 -9.68
N SER A 64 30.81 -9.08 -10.76
CA SER A 64 31.96 -9.50 -11.55
C SER A 64 31.84 -9.06 -13.01
N GLY A 65 32.97 -9.01 -13.73
CA GLY A 65 33.07 -8.57 -15.12
C GLY A 65 33.94 -7.32 -15.31
N ILE A 66 33.80 -6.64 -16.46
CA ILE A 66 34.55 -5.41 -16.77
C ILE A 66 33.83 -4.21 -16.13
N VAL A 67 34.07 -4.01 -14.84
CA VAL A 67 33.50 -2.92 -14.04
C VAL A 67 34.58 -2.29 -13.16
N ASP A 68 34.54 -0.96 -13.01
CA ASP A 68 35.45 -0.25 -12.13
C ASP A 68 35.29 -0.72 -10.67
N GLU A 69 36.40 -1.07 -10.03
CA GLU A 69 36.39 -1.65 -8.68
C GLU A 69 35.85 -0.67 -7.62
N SER A 70 36.06 0.63 -7.80
CA SER A 70 35.52 1.64 -6.88
C SER A 70 34.00 1.74 -6.99
N LEU A 71 33.45 1.59 -8.20
CA LEU A 71 32.01 1.50 -8.42
C LEU A 71 31.42 0.22 -7.80
N VAL A 72 32.10 -0.92 -7.92
CA VAL A 72 31.69 -2.17 -7.27
C VAL A 72 31.64 -2.00 -5.75
N ARG A 73 32.74 -1.54 -5.13
CA ARG A 73 32.78 -1.33 -3.67
C ARG A 73 31.69 -0.37 -3.21
N SER A 74 31.45 0.72 -3.95
CA SER A 74 30.39 1.66 -3.63
C SER A 74 28.99 1.04 -3.79
N ALA A 75 28.78 0.22 -4.83
CA ALA A 75 27.50 -0.45 -5.05
C ALA A 75 27.23 -1.50 -3.97
N LEU A 76 28.21 -2.34 -3.63
CA LEU A 76 28.11 -3.31 -2.55
C LEU A 76 27.81 -2.65 -1.21
N LYS A 77 28.46 -1.51 -0.93
CA LYS A 77 28.15 -0.72 0.26
C LYS A 77 26.69 -0.25 0.25
N ASP A 78 26.20 0.27 -0.87
CA ASP A 78 24.80 0.73 -0.98
C ASP A 78 23.78 -0.42 -0.89
N LEU A 79 24.11 -1.61 -1.42
CA LEU A 79 23.27 -2.80 -1.39
C LEU A 79 23.17 -3.41 0.02
N ALA A 80 24.26 -3.33 0.78
CA ALA A 80 24.32 -3.78 2.16
C ALA A 80 23.67 -2.80 3.16
N ARG A 81 23.30 -1.58 2.72
CA ARG A 81 22.61 -0.61 3.59
C ARG A 81 21.25 -1.13 4.01
N ASP A 82 20.90 -0.78 5.25
CA ASP A 82 19.59 -1.07 5.80
C ASP A 82 18.53 -0.34 4.94
N LYS A 83 17.48 -1.05 4.52
CA LYS A 83 16.36 -0.41 3.81
C LYS A 83 15.70 0.70 4.63
N PHE A 84 15.86 0.65 5.94
CA PHE A 84 15.37 1.63 6.91
C PHE A 84 16.44 2.64 7.36
N ASP A 85 17.55 2.76 6.63
CA ASP A 85 18.61 3.75 6.89
C ASP A 85 18.08 5.19 6.83
N ASP A 86 17.19 5.47 5.87
CA ASP A 86 16.54 6.78 5.69
C ASP A 86 15.02 6.61 5.77
N LEU A 87 14.48 6.93 6.94
CA LEU A 87 13.06 6.76 7.23
C LEU A 87 12.19 7.79 6.48
N ASP A 88 12.72 8.97 6.17
CA ASP A 88 11.97 9.97 5.42
C ASP A 88 11.92 9.61 3.94
N ASP A 89 13.02 9.13 3.35
CA ASP A 89 13.02 8.61 1.97
C ASP A 89 12.06 7.43 1.79
N LEU A 90 11.98 6.54 2.80
CA LEU A 90 11.03 5.43 2.80
C LEU A 90 9.57 5.92 2.76
N ILE A 91 9.22 6.89 3.63
CA ILE A 91 7.87 7.47 3.65
C ILE A 91 7.55 8.17 2.33
N GLU A 92 8.47 8.96 1.79
CA GLU A 92 8.27 9.67 0.53
C GLU A 92 8.13 8.72 -0.65
N SER A 93 8.89 7.62 -0.66
CA SER A 93 8.75 6.55 -1.65
C SER A 93 7.36 5.92 -1.62
N TRP A 94 6.83 5.61 -0.44
CA TRP A 94 5.48 5.10 -0.31
C TRP A 94 4.42 6.13 -0.69
N ARG A 95 4.55 7.40 -0.27
CA ARG A 95 3.64 8.49 -0.67
C ARG A 95 3.61 8.68 -2.18
N ALA A 96 4.77 8.72 -2.81
CA ALA A 96 4.89 8.84 -4.27
C ALA A 96 4.18 7.68 -4.98
N ARG A 97 4.31 6.46 -4.44
CA ARG A 97 3.60 5.28 -4.97
C ARG A 97 2.08 5.41 -4.80
N VAL A 98 1.58 5.88 -3.65
CA VAL A 98 0.14 6.14 -3.46
C VAL A 98 -0.36 7.19 -4.46
N ALA A 99 0.33 8.31 -4.59
CA ALA A 99 -0.01 9.40 -5.50
C ALA A 99 -0.01 8.93 -6.97
N GLN A 100 0.93 8.07 -7.34
CA GLN A 100 0.96 7.44 -8.66
C GLN A 100 -0.29 6.57 -8.91
N GLY A 101 -0.70 5.77 -7.92
CA GLY A 101 -1.93 4.98 -7.98
C GLY A 101 -3.16 5.85 -8.19
N THR A 102 -3.28 6.94 -7.41
CA THR A 102 -4.38 7.91 -7.51
C THR A 102 -4.46 8.52 -8.90
N LYS A 103 -3.34 9.04 -9.41
CA LYS A 103 -3.28 9.63 -10.76
C LYS A 103 -3.63 8.64 -11.88
N LEU A 104 -3.29 7.36 -11.72
CA LEU A 104 -3.65 6.32 -12.68
C LEU A 104 -5.15 6.03 -12.65
N CYS A 105 -5.73 5.89 -11.45
CA CYS A 105 -7.16 5.64 -11.28
C CYS A 105 -8.01 6.81 -11.79
N GLU A 106 -7.63 8.06 -11.52
CA GLU A 106 -8.30 9.27 -12.03
C GLU A 106 -8.33 9.34 -13.57
N ARG A 107 -7.33 8.73 -14.23
CA ARG A 107 -7.25 8.63 -15.70
C ARG A 107 -7.99 7.41 -16.26
N GLY A 108 -8.75 6.70 -15.43
CA GLY A 108 -9.46 5.47 -15.79
C GLY A 108 -8.57 4.23 -15.94
N ASN A 109 -7.28 4.31 -15.56
CA ASN A 109 -6.40 3.16 -15.61
C ASN A 109 -6.64 2.26 -14.39
N ARG A 110 -7.24 1.10 -14.64
CA ARG A 110 -7.61 0.12 -13.61
C ARG A 110 -6.44 -0.47 -12.82
N ASN A 111 -5.22 -0.37 -13.36
CA ASN A 111 -4.02 -0.85 -12.68
C ASN A 111 -3.52 0.10 -11.57
N GLY A 112 -4.12 1.30 -11.42
CA GLY A 112 -3.74 2.23 -10.36
C GLY A 112 -3.88 1.65 -8.95
N SER A 113 -4.93 0.85 -8.72
CA SER A 113 -5.18 0.21 -7.42
C SER A 113 -4.06 -0.72 -6.95
N ALA A 114 -3.32 -1.35 -7.88
CA ALA A 114 -2.19 -2.21 -7.56
C ALA A 114 -1.07 -1.47 -6.82
N HIS A 115 -0.93 -0.16 -7.04
CA HIS A 115 0.04 0.66 -6.32
C HIS A 115 -0.32 0.80 -4.85
N TRP A 116 -1.61 0.98 -4.51
CA TRP A 116 -2.08 1.08 -3.13
C TRP A 116 -1.93 -0.25 -2.39
N PHE A 117 -2.35 -1.36 -3.00
CA PHE A 117 -2.13 -2.70 -2.43
C PHE A 117 -0.65 -2.99 -2.16
N LYS A 118 0.23 -2.55 -3.07
CA LYS A 118 1.67 -2.72 -2.88
C LYS A 118 2.19 -1.93 -1.68
N VAL A 119 1.76 -0.67 -1.50
CA VAL A 119 2.15 0.12 -0.31
C VAL A 119 1.65 -0.55 0.97
N ILE A 120 0.38 -0.95 1.03
CA ILE A 120 -0.19 -1.62 2.20
C ILE A 120 0.60 -2.88 2.53
N LYS A 121 0.89 -3.73 1.53
CA LYS A 121 1.68 -4.95 1.72
C LYS A 121 3.11 -4.67 2.19
N GLU A 122 3.74 -3.60 1.68
CA GLU A 122 5.08 -3.20 2.12
C GLU A 122 5.08 -2.68 3.57
N ILE A 123 4.07 -1.90 3.96
CA ILE A 123 3.88 -1.44 5.33
C ILE A 123 3.63 -2.64 6.25
N MET A 124 2.68 -3.52 5.93
CA MET A 124 2.39 -4.70 6.76
C MET A 124 3.60 -5.60 6.92
N LYS A 125 4.35 -5.86 5.84
CA LYS A 125 5.61 -6.61 5.93
C LYS A 125 6.66 -5.93 6.81
N ALA A 126 6.71 -4.60 6.80
CA ALA A 126 7.61 -3.86 7.67
C ALA A 126 7.18 -4.03 9.13
N VAL A 127 5.88 -3.85 9.43
CA VAL A 127 5.27 -3.96 10.77
C VAL A 127 5.39 -5.36 11.36
N ASP A 128 5.09 -6.39 10.57
CA ASP A 128 5.18 -7.80 10.96
C ASP A 128 6.65 -8.30 11.00
N GLY A 129 7.58 -7.48 10.52
CA GLY A 129 8.98 -7.85 10.35
C GLY A 129 9.81 -7.65 11.63
N PRO A 130 10.90 -8.43 11.82
CA PRO A 130 11.75 -8.35 13.01
C PRO A 130 12.50 -7.01 13.16
N MET A 131 12.54 -6.20 12.09
CA MET A 131 13.18 -4.88 12.10
C MET A 131 12.23 -3.76 12.52
N TRP A 132 10.91 -4.01 12.61
CA TRP A 132 9.93 -2.97 12.94
C TRP A 132 10.25 -2.24 14.23
N THR A 133 10.57 -2.98 15.30
CA THR A 133 10.91 -2.41 16.60
C THR A 133 12.06 -1.40 16.49
N ARG A 134 13.12 -1.73 15.73
CA ARG A 134 14.25 -0.82 15.52
C ARG A 134 13.86 0.42 14.72
N VAL A 135 13.00 0.25 13.73
CA VAL A 135 12.47 1.34 12.90
C VAL A 135 11.64 2.30 13.73
N VAL A 136 10.77 1.77 14.59
CA VAL A 136 9.94 2.53 15.53
C VAL A 136 10.81 3.25 16.57
N GLU A 137 11.82 2.59 17.13
CA GLU A 137 12.77 3.21 18.06
C GLU A 137 13.55 4.36 17.42
N LYS A 138 13.96 4.19 16.16
CA LYS A 138 14.71 5.21 15.40
C LYS A 138 13.84 6.40 14.97
N GLY A 139 12.63 6.14 14.49
CA GLY A 139 11.74 7.17 13.94
C GLY A 139 10.82 7.82 14.97
N GLY A 140 10.54 7.12 16.06
CA GLY A 140 9.63 7.54 17.13
C GLY A 140 8.18 7.71 16.67
N SER A 141 7.37 8.27 17.58
CA SER A 141 5.94 8.53 17.36
C SER A 141 5.64 9.34 16.08
N PRO A 142 6.42 10.38 15.69
CA PRO A 142 6.16 11.12 14.45
C PRO A 142 6.28 10.27 13.18
N PHE A 143 7.26 9.37 13.11
CA PHE A 143 7.40 8.45 11.99
C PHE A 143 6.22 7.49 11.92
N VAL A 144 5.87 6.86 13.05
CA VAL A 144 4.74 5.94 13.12
C VAL A 144 3.43 6.62 12.75
N GLY A 145 3.22 7.87 13.15
CA GLY A 145 2.07 8.67 12.73
C GLY A 145 1.98 8.83 11.21
N LYS A 146 3.11 9.10 10.53
CA LYS A 146 3.15 9.16 9.05
C LYS A 146 2.82 7.80 8.41
N VAL A 147 3.29 6.69 9.00
CA VAL A 147 2.98 5.33 8.51
C VAL A 147 1.48 5.03 8.68
N ALA A 148 0.93 5.30 9.86
CA ALA A 148 -0.49 5.10 10.16
C ALA A 148 -1.39 5.91 9.22
N GLU A 149 -1.07 7.18 9.00
CA GLU A 149 -1.77 8.04 8.05
C GLU A 149 -1.76 7.48 6.63
N LEU A 150 -0.58 7.03 6.17
CA LEU A 150 -0.41 6.52 4.82
C LEU A 150 -1.13 5.18 4.64
N HIS A 151 -1.07 4.31 5.64
CA HIS A 151 -1.80 3.05 5.67
C HIS A 151 -3.30 3.27 5.62
N TYR A 152 -3.83 4.18 6.45
CA TYR A 152 -5.25 4.54 6.44
C TYR A 152 -5.67 5.11 5.07
N THR A 153 -4.91 6.07 4.55
CA THR A 153 -5.21 6.73 3.26
C THR A 153 -5.20 5.75 2.10
N ALA A 154 -4.22 4.85 2.03
CA ALA A 154 -4.15 3.84 0.98
C ALA A 154 -5.34 2.88 1.00
N ASN A 155 -5.77 2.44 2.20
CA ASN A 155 -6.96 1.60 2.34
C ASN A 155 -8.24 2.37 1.96
N LEU A 156 -8.36 3.65 2.34
CA LEU A 156 -9.52 4.46 1.99
C LEU A 156 -9.63 4.70 0.48
N HIS A 157 -8.52 4.86 -0.24
CA HIS A 157 -8.51 4.87 -1.70
C HIS A 157 -9.00 3.56 -2.31
N ILE A 158 -8.61 2.41 -1.75
CA ILE A 158 -9.11 1.10 -2.19
C ILE A 158 -10.63 1.03 -2.00
N VAL A 159 -11.14 1.41 -0.82
CA VAL A 159 -12.58 1.45 -0.54
C VAL A 159 -13.30 2.32 -1.57
N ALA A 160 -12.89 3.57 -1.73
CA ALA A 160 -13.50 4.51 -2.66
C ALA A 160 -13.55 3.96 -4.10
N TYR A 161 -12.42 3.40 -4.56
CA TYR A 161 -12.30 2.86 -5.91
C TYR A 161 -13.19 1.64 -6.15
N PHE A 162 -13.19 0.68 -5.23
CA PHE A 162 -14.00 -0.52 -5.38
C PHE A 162 -15.48 -0.27 -5.10
N LEU A 163 -15.85 0.79 -4.38
CA LEU A 163 -17.24 1.24 -4.28
C LEU A 163 -17.80 1.69 -5.63
N LEU A 164 -17.00 2.37 -6.46
CA LEU A 164 -17.41 2.72 -7.83
C LEU A 164 -17.73 1.45 -8.63
N TRP A 165 -16.87 0.44 -8.54
CA TRP A 165 -17.10 -0.84 -9.23
C TRP A 165 -18.34 -1.56 -8.71
N LEU A 166 -18.56 -1.53 -7.40
CA LEU A 166 -19.73 -2.13 -6.80
C LEU A 166 -21.02 -1.40 -7.24
N GLU A 167 -20.97 -0.07 -7.37
CA GLU A 167 -22.06 0.75 -7.91
C GLU A 167 -22.36 0.46 -9.38
N GLU A 168 -21.33 0.12 -10.17
CA GLU A 168 -21.45 -0.42 -11.54
C GLU A 168 -21.98 -1.87 -11.59
N GLY A 169 -22.27 -2.48 -10.44
CA GLY A 169 -22.82 -3.83 -10.32
C GLY A 169 -21.77 -4.95 -10.20
N ASN A 170 -20.48 -4.61 -10.11
CA ASN A 170 -19.41 -5.60 -9.99
C ASN A 170 -19.28 -6.10 -8.53
N ARG A 171 -19.97 -7.20 -8.22
CA ARG A 171 -19.96 -7.85 -6.90
C ARG A 171 -18.57 -8.38 -6.49
N ASN A 172 -17.66 -8.60 -7.42
CA ASN A 172 -16.29 -9.04 -7.12
C ASN A 172 -15.46 -7.95 -6.41
N ALA A 173 -15.99 -6.73 -6.30
CA ALA A 173 -15.37 -5.64 -5.53
C ALA A 173 -15.50 -5.83 -4.01
N ILE A 174 -16.49 -6.60 -3.53
CA ILE A 174 -16.80 -6.74 -2.09
C ILE A 174 -15.59 -7.23 -1.26
N PRO A 175 -14.87 -8.30 -1.64
CA PRO A 175 -13.74 -8.78 -0.86
C PRO A 175 -12.62 -7.73 -0.69
N SER A 176 -12.35 -6.94 -1.73
CA SER A 176 -11.35 -5.86 -1.67
C SER A 176 -11.76 -4.75 -0.70
N ILE A 177 -13.04 -4.40 -0.66
CA ILE A 177 -13.58 -3.40 0.27
C ILE A 177 -13.50 -3.93 1.71
N GLN A 178 -13.90 -5.18 1.94
CA GLN A 178 -13.81 -5.82 3.26
C GLN A 178 -12.36 -5.88 3.76
N TYR A 179 -11.44 -6.35 2.91
CA TYR A 179 -10.01 -6.36 3.21
C TYR A 179 -9.48 -4.97 3.60
N ALA A 180 -9.89 -3.92 2.88
CA ALA A 180 -9.45 -2.57 3.21
C ALA A 180 -10.01 -2.07 4.55
N TYR A 181 -11.28 -2.35 4.86
CA TYR A 181 -11.87 -2.01 6.16
C TYR A 181 -11.24 -2.79 7.32
N GLU A 182 -10.91 -4.06 7.15
CA GLU A 182 -10.18 -4.86 8.14
C GLU A 182 -8.81 -4.24 8.45
N ASN A 183 -8.10 -3.78 7.43
CA ASN A 183 -6.83 -3.08 7.63
C ASN A 183 -7.01 -1.71 8.29
N VAL A 184 -8.02 -0.93 7.92
CA VAL A 184 -8.33 0.33 8.62
C VAL A 184 -8.57 0.07 10.10
N LYS A 185 -9.41 -0.92 10.43
CA LYS A 185 -9.70 -1.31 11.82
C LYS A 185 -8.42 -1.69 12.57
N ARG A 186 -7.62 -2.62 12.03
CA ARG A 186 -6.34 -3.05 12.65
C ARG A 186 -5.39 -1.87 12.86
N GLY A 187 -5.26 -0.99 11.86
CA GLY A 187 -4.40 0.19 11.93
C GLY A 187 -4.81 1.23 12.96
N MET A 188 -6.04 1.16 13.49
CA MET A 188 -6.57 2.03 14.55
C MET A 188 -6.47 1.42 15.95
N GLU A 189 -6.08 0.15 16.08
CA GLU A 189 -5.88 -0.50 17.38
C GLU A 189 -4.65 0.09 18.09
N ALA A 190 -4.77 0.39 19.39
CA ALA A 190 -3.78 1.16 20.15
C ALA A 190 -2.35 0.57 20.13
N GLU A 191 -2.23 -0.75 20.06
CA GLU A 191 -0.95 -1.46 20.13
C GLU A 191 -0.43 -1.92 18.76
N TYR A 192 -1.20 -1.74 17.68
CA TYR A 192 -0.89 -2.34 16.38
C TYR A 192 0.49 -1.93 15.84
N TRP A 193 0.90 -0.69 16.11
CA TRP A 193 2.17 -0.17 15.62
C TRP A 193 3.34 -0.40 16.58
N GLY A 194 3.14 -1.05 17.73
CA GLY A 194 4.19 -1.38 18.70
C GLY A 194 4.72 -0.20 19.53
N ILE A 195 4.10 0.97 19.40
CA ILE A 195 4.34 2.15 20.25
C ILE A 195 3.01 2.89 20.40
N GLU A 196 2.79 3.52 21.54
CA GLU A 196 1.70 4.49 21.67
C GLU A 196 1.91 5.62 20.67
N HIS A 197 1.08 5.64 19.64
CA HIS A 197 0.99 6.74 18.68
C HIS A 197 -0.37 7.42 18.85
N SER A 198 -0.40 8.73 18.69
CA SER A 198 -1.62 9.53 18.83
C SER A 198 -2.26 9.87 17.48
N TRP A 199 -1.79 9.26 16.39
CA TRP A 199 -2.34 9.56 15.08
C TRP A 199 -3.80 9.12 15.02
N LYS A 200 -4.64 10.04 14.57
CA LYS A 200 -6.06 9.82 14.30
C LYS A 200 -6.38 10.39 12.92
N PRO A 201 -7.35 9.83 12.20
CA PRO A 201 -7.81 10.42 10.96
C PRO A 201 -8.26 11.86 11.21
N SER A 202 -7.99 12.74 10.26
CA SER A 202 -8.57 14.08 10.27
C SER A 202 -10.10 13.99 10.24
N PRO A 203 -10.83 15.00 10.74
CA PRO A 203 -12.29 15.01 10.68
C PRO A 203 -12.84 14.75 9.26
N ALA A 204 -12.18 15.30 8.24
CA ALA A 204 -12.56 15.07 6.84
C ALA A 204 -12.36 13.60 6.40
N GLN A 205 -11.22 12.99 6.76
CA GLN A 205 -10.96 11.57 6.48
C GLN A 205 -11.94 10.64 7.21
N HIS A 206 -12.32 11.00 8.44
CA HIS A 206 -13.29 10.24 9.22
C HIS A 206 -14.69 10.34 8.59
N LEU A 207 -15.13 11.54 8.19
CA LEU A 207 -16.40 11.74 7.48
C LEU A 207 -16.46 10.95 6.16
N HIS A 208 -15.38 10.96 5.37
CA HIS A 208 -15.32 10.15 4.14
C HIS A 208 -15.45 8.65 4.43
N ASN A 209 -14.79 8.15 5.48
CA ASN A 209 -14.88 6.75 5.87
C ASN A 209 -16.31 6.36 6.28
N ILE A 210 -16.97 7.18 7.09
CA ILE A 210 -18.37 7.01 7.48
C ILE A 210 -19.27 6.98 6.23
N PHE A 211 -19.08 7.92 5.30
CA PHE A 211 -19.85 7.98 4.06
C PHE A 211 -19.67 6.73 3.19
N TYR A 212 -18.42 6.30 3.00
CA TYR A 212 -18.11 5.07 2.27
C TYR A 212 -18.69 3.82 2.94
N TYR A 213 -18.77 3.81 4.27
CA TYR A 213 -19.33 2.68 5.00
C TYR A 213 -20.85 2.60 4.87
N ALA A 214 -21.55 3.73 4.92
CA ALA A 214 -22.99 3.81 4.62
C ALA A 214 -23.28 3.33 3.19
N LYS A 215 -22.51 3.83 2.21
CA LYS A 215 -22.63 3.45 0.80
C LYS A 215 -22.33 1.97 0.58
N PHE A 216 -21.27 1.44 1.19
CA PHE A 216 -20.95 0.01 1.16
C PHE A 216 -22.10 -0.84 1.71
N SER A 217 -22.63 -0.46 2.87
CA SER A 217 -23.72 -1.17 3.54
C SER A 217 -24.93 -1.31 2.62
N ARG A 218 -25.36 -0.21 1.98
CA ARG A 218 -26.43 -0.26 0.97
C ARG A 218 -26.05 -1.12 -0.23
N LEU A 219 -24.90 -0.86 -0.83
CA LEU A 219 -24.49 -1.51 -2.08
C LEU A 219 -24.27 -3.01 -1.90
N SER A 220 -23.85 -3.47 -0.72
CA SER A 220 -23.70 -4.91 -0.40
C SER A 220 -25.01 -5.68 -0.55
N GLY A 221 -26.17 -5.03 -0.37
CA GLY A 221 -27.49 -5.63 -0.42
C GLY A 221 -27.81 -6.54 0.77
N VAL A 222 -26.95 -6.59 1.79
CA VAL A 222 -27.15 -7.41 2.98
C VAL A 222 -28.18 -6.74 3.89
N LEU A 223 -29.36 -7.35 4.04
CA LEU A 223 -30.48 -6.73 4.76
C LEU A 223 -30.16 -6.39 6.22
N THR A 224 -29.33 -7.20 6.89
CA THR A 224 -28.91 -6.94 8.28
C THR A 224 -28.07 -5.67 8.44
N LEU A 225 -27.58 -5.07 7.34
CA LEU A 225 -26.85 -3.80 7.36
C LEU A 225 -27.76 -2.58 7.16
N ILE A 226 -29.07 -2.76 6.95
CA ILE A 226 -30.01 -1.63 6.81
C ILE A 226 -29.96 -0.68 8.02
N PRO A 227 -30.04 -1.16 9.28
CA PRO A 227 -30.00 -0.26 10.44
C PRO A 227 -28.69 0.53 10.51
N VAL A 228 -27.56 -0.14 10.22
CA VAL A 228 -26.23 0.48 10.22
C VAL A 228 -26.12 1.55 9.14
N ALA A 229 -26.60 1.27 7.92
CA ALA A 229 -26.59 2.24 6.83
C ALA A 229 -27.42 3.50 7.17
N VAL A 230 -28.58 3.32 7.81
CA VAL A 230 -29.47 4.41 8.23
C VAL A 230 -28.82 5.27 9.31
N ASP A 231 -28.33 4.65 10.39
CA ASP A 231 -27.69 5.37 11.49
C ASP A 231 -26.46 6.17 11.00
N THR A 232 -25.61 5.52 10.20
CA THR A 232 -24.40 6.13 9.63
C THR A 232 -24.74 7.33 8.73
N ILE A 233 -25.75 7.23 7.86
CA ILE A 233 -26.12 8.33 6.95
C ILE A 233 -26.86 9.46 7.66
N ASP A 234 -27.65 9.17 8.70
CA ASP A 234 -28.33 10.18 9.49
C ASP A 234 -27.34 11.04 10.27
N GLN A 235 -26.33 10.42 10.90
CA GLN A 235 -25.21 11.15 11.53
C GLN A 235 -24.49 12.07 10.53
N LEU A 236 -24.26 11.60 9.30
CA LEU A 236 -23.64 12.43 8.26
C LEU A 236 -24.51 13.61 7.84
N VAL A 237 -25.82 13.45 7.77
CA VAL A 237 -26.74 14.56 7.46
C VAL A 237 -26.75 15.61 8.57
N GLU A 238 -26.62 15.21 9.83
CA GLU A 238 -26.47 16.16 10.94
C GLU A 238 -25.17 16.97 10.84
N LEU A 239 -24.06 16.30 10.49
CA LEU A 239 -22.74 16.94 10.39
C LEU A 239 -22.57 17.76 9.10
N CYS A 240 -23.21 17.35 8.00
CA CYS A 240 -23.05 17.92 6.67
C CYS A 240 -24.43 18.10 5.96
N PRO A 241 -25.32 18.96 6.51
CA PRO A 241 -26.74 19.00 6.10
C PRO A 241 -27.01 19.50 4.68
N SER A 242 -26.02 20.11 4.03
CA SER A 242 -26.14 20.68 2.68
C SER A 242 -25.31 19.94 1.63
N ASP A 243 -24.69 18.81 2.00
CA ASP A 243 -23.89 18.03 1.05
C ASP A 243 -24.82 17.24 0.10
N PRO A 244 -24.81 17.51 -1.21
CA PRO A 244 -25.73 16.88 -2.15
C PRO A 244 -25.46 15.37 -2.33
N GLU A 245 -24.22 14.91 -2.14
CA GLU A 245 -23.86 13.49 -2.29
C GLU A 245 -24.40 12.68 -1.11
N ILE A 246 -24.24 13.21 0.11
CA ILE A 246 -24.79 12.62 1.34
C ILE A 246 -26.32 12.54 1.27
N LEU A 247 -26.97 13.63 0.83
CA LEU A 247 -28.43 13.67 0.70
C LEU A 247 -28.96 12.74 -0.40
N ASP A 248 -28.22 12.54 -1.49
CA ASP A 248 -28.56 11.56 -2.52
C ASP A 248 -28.43 10.13 -2.00
N GLU A 249 -27.35 9.83 -1.28
CA GLU A 249 -27.13 8.50 -0.70
C GLU A 249 -28.18 8.17 0.39
N LYS A 250 -28.58 9.15 1.23
CA LYS A 250 -29.70 9.01 2.18
C LYS A 250 -30.98 8.58 1.47
N ARG A 251 -31.36 9.27 0.39
CA ARG A 251 -32.55 8.90 -0.40
C ARG A 251 -32.48 7.47 -0.94
N LYS A 252 -31.29 7.02 -1.38
CA LYS A 252 -31.08 5.64 -1.85
C LYS A 252 -31.20 4.62 -0.72
N ILE A 253 -30.66 4.91 0.47
CA ILE A 253 -30.76 4.05 1.65
C ILE A 253 -32.22 3.93 2.12
N GLU A 254 -32.96 5.04 2.16
CA GLU A 254 -34.38 5.05 2.51
C GLU A 254 -35.25 4.26 1.50
N ALA A 255 -34.94 4.36 0.21
CA ALA A 255 -35.60 3.57 -0.82
C ALA A 255 -35.31 2.06 -0.64
N TRP A 256 -34.05 1.71 -0.34
CA TRP A 256 -33.65 0.34 -0.07
C TRP A 256 -34.36 -0.23 1.17
N LYS A 257 -34.39 0.51 2.29
CA LYS A 257 -35.13 0.15 3.51
C LYS A 257 -36.61 -0.12 3.22
N ARG A 258 -37.28 0.77 2.46
CA ARG A 258 -38.69 0.58 2.08
C ARG A 258 -38.91 -0.68 1.23
N SER A 259 -37.97 -1.02 0.36
CA SER A 259 -38.07 -2.22 -0.49
C SER A 259 -37.83 -3.53 0.26
N ALA A 260 -37.09 -3.51 1.38
CA ALA A 260 -36.72 -4.70 2.14
C ALA A 260 -37.79 -5.20 3.13
N GLY A 261 -38.73 -4.35 3.55
CA GLY A 261 -39.70 -4.67 4.60
C GLY A 261 -39.09 -4.62 6.01
N PRO A 262 -39.75 -5.21 7.03
CA PRO A 262 -39.24 -5.22 8.41
C PRO A 262 -37.95 -6.05 8.50
N VAL A 263 -36.89 -5.47 9.08
CA VAL A 263 -35.61 -6.14 9.32
C VAL A 263 -35.45 -6.31 10.83
N ASP A 264 -35.01 -7.48 11.27
CA ASP A 264 -34.69 -7.75 12.68
C ASP A 264 -33.45 -6.93 13.10
N GLU A 265 -33.64 -6.05 14.08
CA GLU A 265 -32.61 -5.14 14.62
C GLU A 265 -31.62 -5.85 15.56
N SER A 266 -31.81 -7.14 15.86
CA SER A 266 -30.92 -7.90 16.76
C SER A 266 -29.45 -7.96 16.29
N ALA A 267 -29.21 -7.96 14.98
CA ALA A 267 -27.86 -7.97 14.39
C ALA A 267 -27.12 -6.60 14.47
N PHE A 268 -27.86 -5.50 14.64
CA PHE A 268 -27.32 -4.15 14.76
C PHE A 268 -26.49 -3.97 16.04
N ASN A 269 -27.00 -4.46 17.17
CA ASN A 269 -26.34 -4.33 18.48
C ASN A 269 -25.00 -5.08 18.56
N ALA A 270 -24.83 -6.18 17.80
CA ALA A 270 -23.57 -6.92 17.74
C ALA A 270 -22.53 -6.26 16.83
N THR A 271 -22.98 -5.56 15.78
CA THR A 271 -22.10 -4.92 14.78
C THR A 271 -21.57 -3.58 15.29
N MET A 272 -22.39 -2.80 16.00
CA MET A 272 -21.98 -1.52 16.62
C MET A 272 -20.90 -1.70 17.69
N ASN A 273 -20.97 -2.74 18.52
CA ASN A 273 -19.92 -3.05 19.51
C ASN A 273 -18.58 -3.49 18.86
N GLY A 274 -18.58 -3.86 17.58
CA GLY A 274 -17.38 -4.22 16.82
C GLY A 274 -16.85 -3.12 15.89
N LEU A 275 -17.61 -2.02 15.76
CA LEU A 275 -17.36 -0.86 14.90
C LEU A 275 -17.35 0.44 15.71
N GLU A 276 -16.96 0.41 16.99
CA GLU A 276 -16.49 1.64 17.64
C GLU A 276 -15.26 2.14 16.85
N LEU A 277 -15.54 2.94 15.81
CA LEU A 277 -14.63 3.64 14.91
C LEU A 277 -14.39 5.06 15.43
#